data_AF-A0A6G6PMJ6-F1
#
_entry.id   AF-A0A6G6PMJ6-F1
#
_cell.length_a   1.000
_cell.length_b   1.000
_cell.length_c   1.000
_cell.angle_alpha   90.00
_cell.angle_beta   90.00
_cell.angle_gamma   90.00
#
_symmetry.space_group_name_H-M   'P 1'
#
loop_
_entity.id
_entity.type
_entity.pdbx_description
1 polymer ?
#
loop_
_entity_poly.entity_id
_entity_poly.type
_entity_poly.pdbx_seq_one_letter_code
_entity_poly.pdbx_strand_id
1 'polypeptide(L)' 'MHGTGELTVSDTPIKIRILMPGLGFYEREVQGQDGDYFVTNEKGHVWWLDDMANDGIQWEFVK' A
#
# COMPACT_ATOMS: atom_id res chain seq x y z
N MET A 1 -27.05 -14.41 -15.84
CA MET A 1 -26.32 -13.25 -15.28
C MET A 1 -25.44 -13.78 -14.16
N HIS A 2 -24.16 -14.07 -14.43
CA HIS A 2 -23.19 -14.45 -13.41
C HIS A 2 -21.93 -13.66 -13.72
N GLY A 3 -21.81 -12.46 -13.15
CA GLY A 3 -20.55 -11.73 -13.15
C GLY A 3 -19.68 -12.35 -12.07
N THR A 4 -18.68 -13.13 -12.47
CA THR A 4 -17.52 -13.37 -11.62
C THR A 4 -16.91 -12.00 -11.39
N GLY A 5 -17.02 -11.47 -10.18
CA GLY A 5 -16.37 -10.21 -9.82
C GLY A 5 -14.87 -10.39 -10.02
N GLU A 6 -14.36 -9.95 -11.17
CA GLU A 6 -12.94 -9.78 -11.39
C GLU A 6 -12.46 -8.84 -10.29
N LEU A 7 -11.69 -9.40 -9.35
CA LEU A 7 -10.81 -8.63 -8.48
C LEU A 7 -9.98 -7.76 -9.42
N THR A 8 -10.38 -6.49 -9.56
CA THR A 8 -9.72 -5.54 -10.45
C THR A 8 -8.43 -5.16 -9.74
N VAL A 9 -7.41 -6.01 -9.85
CA VAL A 9 -6.06 -5.61 -9.54
C VAL A 9 -5.76 -4.51 -10.54
N SER A 10 -5.75 -3.26 -10.08
CA SER A 10 -5.39 -2.11 -10.91
C SER A 10 -4.03 -2.41 -11.56
N ASP A 11 -3.99 -2.52 -12.89
CA ASP A 11 -2.75 -2.68 -13.67
C ASP A 11 -1.78 -1.50 -13.48
N THR A 12 -2.26 -0.39 -12.92
CA THR A 12 -1.41 0.75 -12.59
C THR A 12 -0.69 0.48 -11.27
N PRO A 13 0.64 0.40 -11.25
CA PRO A 13 1.39 0.28 -10.01
C PRO A 13 1.15 1.52 -9.16
N ILE A 14 0.57 1.32 -7.97
CA ILE A 14 0.29 2.40 -7.03
C ILE A 14 1.55 2.61 -6.21
N LYS A 15 2.04 3.86 -6.20
CA LYS A 15 3.20 4.26 -5.41
C LYS A 15 2.75 5.12 -4.25
N ILE A 16 3.36 4.89 -3.10
CA ILE A 16 3.25 5.75 -1.94
C ILE A 16 4.61 6.28 -1.54
N ARG A 17 4.61 7.46 -0.95
CA ARG A 17 5.75 8.02 -0.22
C ARG A 17 5.43 7.96 1.26
N ILE A 18 6.30 7.34 2.02
CA ILE A 18 6.14 7.19 3.46
C ILE A 18 7.16 8.12 4.14
N LEU A 19 6.70 8.81 5.18
CA LEU A 19 7.52 9.67 6.03
C LEU A 19 7.96 8.87 7.24
N MET A 20 9.26 8.60 7.35
CA MET A 20 9.87 8.04 8.55
C MET A 20 10.57 9.17 9.35
N PRO A 21 10.14 9.45 10.60
CA PRO A 21 10.81 10.41 11.45
C PRO A 21 12.30 10.10 11.60
N GLY A 22 13.17 11.06 11.25
CA GLY A 22 14.63 10.92 11.36
C GLY A 22 15.33 10.21 10.19
N LEU A 23 14.61 9.60 9.26
CA LEU A 23 15.16 8.94 8.06
C LEU A 23 14.74 9.62 6.74
N GLY A 24 13.74 10.51 6.79
CA GLY A 24 13.23 11.23 5.63
C GLY A 24 12.10 10.48 4.92
N PHE A 25 12.04 10.62 3.60
CA PHE A 25 10.99 10.03 2.79
C PHE A 25 11.51 8.81 2.02
N TYR A 26 10.67 7.78 1.90
CA TYR A 26 10.94 6.61 1.09
C TYR A 26 9.72 6.26 0.26
N GLU A 27 9.94 5.90 -1.01
CA GLU A 27 8.87 5.54 -1.93
C GLU A 27 8.80 4.02 -2.08
N ARG A 28 7.58 3.48 -2.11
CA ARG A 28 7.28 2.05 -2.24
C ARG A 28 6.09 1.85 -3.16
N GLU A 29 6.13 0.78 -3.94
CA GLU A 29 4.95 0.27 -4.62
C GLU A 29 4.11 -0.54 -3.62
N VAL A 30 2.79 -0.34 -3.66
CA VAL A 30 1.82 -1.05 -2.83
C VAL A 30 0.92 -1.91 -3.69
N GLN A 31 0.43 -2.98 -3.09
CA GLN A 31 -0.59 -3.83 -3.66
C GLN A 31 -1.94 -3.49 -3.03
N GLY A 32 -3.02 -3.56 -3.81
CA GLY A 32 -4.37 -3.30 -3.34
C GLY A 32 -5.15 -4.60 -3.16
N GLN A 33 -5.86 -4.74 -2.04
CA GLN A 33 -6.77 -5.85 -1.79
C GLN A 33 -7.99 -5.35 -1.00
N ASP A 34 -9.20 -5.72 -1.44
CA ASP A 34 -10.47 -5.44 -0.74
C ASP A 34 -10.71 -3.96 -0.35
N GLY A 35 -10.14 -3.03 -1.14
CA GLY A 35 -10.28 -1.58 -0.93
C GLY A 35 -9.22 -0.97 -0.01
N ASP A 36 -8.24 -1.77 0.43
CA ASP A 36 -7.08 -1.31 1.19
C ASP A 36 -5.77 -1.61 0.45
N TYR A 37 -4.66 -1.07 0.96
CA TYR A 37 -3.33 -1.17 0.38
C TYR A 37 -2.32 -1.72 1.38
N PHE A 38 -1.34 -2.46 0.88
CA PHE A 38 -0.29 -3.02 1.71
C PHE A 38 1.07 -3.07 1.00
N VAL A 39 2.12 -3.13 1.82
CA VAL A 39 3.51 -3.35 1.40
C VAL A 39 3.94 -4.74 1.86
N THR A 40 4.54 -5.51 0.95
CA THR A 40 5.17 -6.80 1.30
C THR A 40 6.69 -6.73 1.13
N ASN A 41 7.45 -7.24 2.10
CA ASN A 41 8.91 -7.39 1.92
C ASN A 41 9.30 -8.76 1.36
N GLU A 42 10.58 -8.95 1.04
CA GLU A 42 11.14 -10.21 0.52
C GLU A 42 10.99 -11.41 1.48
N LYS A 43 10.69 -11.16 2.75
CA LYS A 43 10.44 -12.20 3.76
C LYS A 43 8.95 -12.55 3.89
N GLY A 44 8.08 -11.91 3.10
CA GLY A 44 6.63 -12.12 3.14
C GLY A 44 5.93 -11.39 4.29
N HIS A 45 6.60 -10.47 4.99
CA HIS A 45 5.90 -9.62 5.96
C HIS A 45 5.05 -8.59 5.23
N VAL A 46 3.81 -8.45 5.67
CA VAL A 46 2.80 -7.53 5.14
C VAL A 46 2.59 -6.40 6.14
N TRP A 47 2.61 -5.16 5.65
CA TRP A 47 2.20 -3.98 6.40
C TRP A 47 1.07 -3.29 5.66
N TRP A 48 -0.10 -3.21 6.28
CA TRP A 48 -1.26 -2.50 5.77
C TRP A 48 -1.11 -0.99 6.02
N LEU A 49 -1.63 -0.18 5.10
CA LEU A 49 -1.48 1.28 5.19
C LEU A 49 -2.29 1.88 6.34
N ASP A 50 -3.38 1.24 6.75
CA ASP A 50 -4.19 1.62 7.91
C ASP A 50 -3.46 1.35 9.24
N ASP A 51 -2.81 0.20 9.37
CA ASP A 51 -1.96 -0.17 10.50
C ASP A 51 -0.80 0.81 10.64
N MET A 52 -0.15 1.15 9.51
CA MET A 52 0.91 2.17 9.51
C MET A 52 0.39 3.53 10.00
N ALA A 53 -0.81 3.95 9.57
CA ALA A 53 -1.41 5.19 10.04
C ALA A 53 -1.76 5.15 11.54
N ASN A 54 -2.25 4.01 12.04
CA ASN A 54 -2.52 3.78 13.46
C ASN A 54 -1.25 3.84 14.32
N ASP A 55 -0.13 3.37 13.78
CA ASP A 55 1.21 3.47 14.40
C ASP A 55 1.83 4.87 14.29
N GLY A 56 1.12 5.83 13.69
CA GLY A 56 1.58 7.21 13.51
C GLY A 56 2.56 7.41 12.36
N ILE A 57 2.71 6.42 11.47
CA ILE A 57 3.52 6.51 10.26
C ILE A 57 2.70 7.19 9.17
N GLN A 58 3.16 8.34 8.71
CA GLN A 58 2.47 9.12 7.67
C GLN A 58 2.88 8.67 6.28
N TRP A 59 1.94 8.66 5.35
CA TRP A 59 2.20 8.33 3.95
C TRP A 59 1.27 9.14 3.02
N GLU A 60 1.67 9.26 1.75
CA GLU A 60 0.89 9.92 0.70
C GLU A 60 0.98 9.13 -0.62
N PHE A 61 -0.05 9.21 -1.45
CA PHE A 61 -0.01 8.66 -2.81
C PHE A 61 0.89 9.52 -3.71
N VAL A 62 1.76 8.86 -4.48
CA VAL A 62 2.56 9.50 -5.52
C VAL A 62 1.79 9.41 -6.84
N LYS A 63 1.56 10.57 -7.48
CA LYS A 63 0.90 10.67 -8.79
C LYS A 63 1.88 10.53 -9.95
#